data_AF-A0A125Q6Z7-F1
#
_entry.id   AF-A0A125Q6Z7-F1
#
_cell.length_a   1.000
_cell.length_b   1.000
_cell.length_c   1.000
_cell.angle_alpha   90.00
_cell.angle_beta   90.00
_cell.angle_gamma   90.00
#
_symmetry.space_group_name_H-M   'P 1'
#
loop_
_entity.id
_entity.type
_entity.pdbx_description
1 polymer ?
#
loop_
_entity_poly.entity_id
_entity_poly.type
_entity_poly.pdbx_seq_one_letter_code
_entity_poly.pdbx_strand_id
1 'polypeptide(L)'
;MIDVEAADKAAVFMQLCHAHGLALISLTDISGFIVGPDIEARAHVRHCCRMFGVASHLSVPFCTVITRKGYGLGAQAMTVGGFEGPVFTVSTGEFGMMARKAVS
;
A
#
# COMPACT_ATOMS: atom_id res chain seq x y z
N MET A 1 -8.16 5.75 0.75
CA MET A 1 -8.42 4.32 0.56
C MET A 1 -7.88 3.92 -0.80
N ILE A 2 -7.50 2.66 -1.02
CA ILE A 2 -7.10 2.17 -2.34
C ILE A 2 -8.33 1.66 -3.08
N ASP A 3 -8.54 2.18 -4.29
CA ASP A 3 -9.47 1.68 -5.30
C ASP A 3 -8.71 0.98 -6.45
N VAL A 4 -9.44 0.52 -7.46
CA VAL A 4 -8.88 -0.21 -8.61
C VAL A 4 -7.80 0.60 -9.33
N GLU A 5 -8.09 1.86 -9.60
CA GLU A 5 -7.23 2.79 -10.33
C GLU A 5 -5.98 3.13 -9.52
N ALA A 6 -6.11 3.34 -8.21
CA ALA A 6 -4.98 3.56 -7.32
C ALA A 6 -4.07 2.33 -7.25
N ALA A 7 -4.64 1.12 -7.16
CA ALA A 7 -3.87 -0.13 -7.13
C ALA A 7 -3.07 -0.33 -8.42
N ASP A 8 -3.71 -0.15 -9.59
CA ASP A 8 -3.04 -0.26 -10.88
C ASP A 8 -1.98 0.82 -11.09
N LYS A 9 -2.28 2.07 -10.70
CA LYS A 9 -1.33 3.17 -10.78
C LYS A 9 -0.10 2.89 -9.92
N ALA A 10 -0.29 2.44 -8.69
CA ALA A 10 0.81 2.09 -7.81
C ALA A 10 1.66 0.95 -8.40
N ALA A 11 1.03 -0.09 -8.93
CA ALA A 11 1.72 -1.20 -9.58
C ALA A 11 2.60 -0.72 -10.76
N VAL A 12 2.05 0.10 -11.65
CA VAL A 12 2.80 0.63 -12.80
C VAL A 12 3.92 1.56 -12.35
N PHE A 13 3.68 2.41 -11.35
CA PHE A 13 4.71 3.31 -10.82
C PHE A 13 5.87 2.55 -10.19
N MET A 14 5.58 1.52 -9.39
CA MET A 14 6.59 0.65 -8.80
C MET A 14 7.42 -0.07 -9.87
N GLN A 15 6.77 -0.58 -10.93
CA GLN A 15 7.48 -1.20 -12.07
C GLN A 15 8.39 -0.21 -12.79
N LEU A 16 7.94 1.02 -13.01
CA LEU A 16 8.73 2.07 -13.66
C LEU A 16 9.98 2.39 -12.83
N CYS A 17 9.81 2.65 -11.53
CA CYS A 17 10.94 2.92 -10.65
C CYS A 17 11.91 1.75 -10.58
N HIS A 18 11.41 0.52 -10.52
CA HIS A 18 12.23 -0.68 -10.55
C HIS A 18 13.04 -0.80 -11.86
N ALA A 19 12.40 -0.60 -13.01
CA ALA A 19 13.05 -0.68 -14.33
C ALA A 19 14.15 0.38 -14.51
N HIS A 20 14.00 1.55 -13.87
CA HIS A 20 14.97 2.64 -13.93
C HIS A 20 15.94 2.69 -12.73
N GLY A 21 15.88 1.72 -11.81
CA GLY A 21 16.75 1.69 -10.63
C GLY A 21 16.51 2.84 -9.65
N LEU A 22 15.30 3.43 -9.64
CA LEU A 22 14.94 4.56 -8.79
C LEU A 22 14.44 4.07 -7.43
N ALA A 23 14.99 4.65 -6.36
CA ALA A 23 14.52 4.40 -5.00
C ALA A 23 13.09 4.94 -4.80
N LEU A 24 12.33 4.27 -3.95
CA LEU A 24 10.92 4.56 -3.68
C LEU A 24 10.73 5.01 -2.23
N ILE A 25 9.90 6.04 -2.04
CA ILE A 25 9.43 6.46 -0.72
C ILE A 25 7.91 6.44 -0.72
N SER A 26 7.34 5.65 0.18
CA SER A 26 5.91 5.55 0.42
C SER A 26 5.49 6.48 1.55
N LEU A 27 4.64 7.46 1.22
CA LEU A 27 4.02 8.36 2.19
C LEU A 27 2.62 7.85 2.51
N THR A 28 2.49 7.18 3.64
CA THR A 28 1.30 6.41 4.00
C THR A 28 0.34 7.25 4.87
N ASP A 29 -0.80 7.62 4.27
CA ASP A 29 -2.02 8.05 4.99
C ASP A 29 -3.22 7.24 4.48
N ILE A 30 -3.38 6.03 5.02
CA ILE A 30 -4.35 5.07 4.53
C ILE A 30 -5.18 4.44 5.65
N SER A 31 -6.50 4.39 5.42
CA SER A 31 -7.47 3.73 6.28
C SER A 31 -7.82 2.30 5.86
N GLY A 32 -7.47 1.89 4.64
CA GLY A 32 -7.77 0.57 4.08
C GLY A 32 -8.08 0.59 2.59
N PHE A 33 -8.63 -0.52 2.11
CA PHE A 33 -9.19 -0.68 0.76
C PHE A 33 -10.65 -0.25 0.72
N ILE A 34 -11.11 0.21 -0.45
CA ILE A 34 -12.54 0.39 -0.70
C ILE A 34 -13.22 -0.98 -0.76
N VAL A 35 -14.37 -1.12 -0.09
CA VAL A 35 -15.21 -2.33 -0.11
C VAL A 35 -16.61 -1.97 -0.59
N GLY A 36 -17.26 -2.90 -1.31
CA GLY A 36 -18.63 -2.72 -1.81
C GLY A 36 -18.88 -3.44 -3.15
N PRO A 37 -20.16 -3.70 -3.51
CA PRO A 37 -20.49 -4.47 -4.70
C PRO A 37 -19.95 -3.87 -6.00
N ASP A 38 -19.99 -2.54 -6.11
CA ASP A 38 -19.55 -1.82 -7.32
C ASP A 38 -18.04 -1.97 -7.55
N ILE A 39 -17.23 -1.92 -6.48
CA ILE A 39 -15.78 -2.05 -6.61
C ILE A 39 -15.38 -3.52 -6.81
N GLU A 40 -16.11 -4.45 -6.18
CA GLU A 40 -15.90 -5.89 -6.37
C GLU A 40 -16.21 -6.35 -7.81
N ALA A 41 -17.27 -5.81 -8.42
CA ALA A 41 -17.61 -6.06 -9.83
C ALA A 41 -16.50 -5.62 -10.80
N ARG A 42 -15.66 -4.66 -10.38
CA ARG A 42 -14.48 -4.19 -11.12
C ARG A 42 -13.22 -5.01 -10.83
N ALA A 43 -13.36 -6.19 -10.22
CA ALA A 43 -12.28 -7.09 -9.86
C ALA A 43 -11.21 -6.46 -8.95
N HIS A 44 -11.60 -5.59 -8.02
CA HIS A 44 -10.69 -4.87 -7.11
C HIS A 44 -9.63 -5.76 -6.47
N VAL A 45 -10.02 -6.93 -5.95
CA VAL A 45 -9.09 -7.88 -5.33
C VAL A 45 -7.98 -8.28 -6.29
N ARG A 46 -8.28 -8.50 -7.58
CA ARG A 46 -7.27 -8.85 -8.60
C ARG A 46 -6.26 -7.71 -8.81
N HIS A 47 -6.74 -6.47 -8.85
CA HIS A 47 -5.87 -5.30 -9.00
C HIS A 47 -4.97 -5.11 -7.76
N CYS A 48 -5.50 -5.31 -6.56
CA CYS A 48 -4.70 -5.32 -5.33
C CYS A 48 -3.66 -6.44 -5.34
N CYS A 49 -4.03 -7.68 -5.71
CA CYS A 49 -3.10 -8.79 -5.82
C CYS A 49 -1.97 -8.50 -6.82
N ARG A 50 -2.26 -7.83 -7.95
CA ARG A 50 -1.23 -7.38 -8.89
C ARG A 50 -0.28 -6.37 -8.24
N MET A 51 -0.80 -5.39 -7.50
CA MET A 51 0.01 -4.42 -6.77
C MET A 51 0.96 -5.11 -5.79
N PHE A 52 0.47 -6.07 -4.99
CA PHE A 52 1.30 -6.87 -4.08
C PHE A 52 2.33 -7.71 -4.85
N GLY A 53 1.93 -8.32 -5.97
CA GLY A 53 2.83 -9.09 -6.81
C GLY A 53 3.95 -8.24 -7.42
N VAL A 54 3.69 -6.99 -7.81
CA VAL A 54 4.75 -6.08 -8.24
C VAL A 54 5.66 -5.72 -7.07
N ALA A 55 5.07 -5.35 -5.94
CA ALA A 55 5.80 -4.96 -4.75
C ALA A 55 6.80 -6.03 -4.31
N SER A 56 6.41 -7.32 -4.34
CA SER A 56 7.28 -8.43 -3.93
C SER A 56 8.51 -8.64 -4.83
N HIS A 57 8.53 -8.08 -6.03
CA HIS A 57 9.65 -8.21 -6.98
C HIS A 57 10.56 -6.96 -7.01
N LEU A 58 10.30 -5.96 -6.17
CA LEU A 58 11.14 -4.77 -6.11
C LEU A 58 12.53 -5.10 -5.56
N SER A 59 13.57 -4.79 -6.34
CA SER A 59 14.97 -4.85 -5.92
C SER A 59 15.57 -3.48 -5.56
N VAL A 60 14.83 -2.40 -5.81
CA VAL A 60 15.26 -1.02 -5.51
C VAL A 60 14.97 -0.69 -4.04
N PRO A 61 15.76 0.19 -3.40
CA PRO A 61 15.48 0.61 -2.02
C PRO A 61 14.08 1.21 -1.90
N PHE A 62 13.31 0.71 -0.93
CA PHE A 62 11.97 1.19 -0.62
C PHE A 62 11.90 1.60 0.85
N CYS A 63 11.39 2.80 1.13
CA CYS A 63 11.24 3.32 2.48
C CYS A 63 9.79 3.74 2.72
N THR A 64 9.29 3.61 3.96
CA THR A 64 7.92 4.01 4.31
C THR A 64 7.90 5.03 5.44
N VAL A 65 7.08 6.07 5.27
CA VAL A 65 6.76 7.07 6.29
C VAL A 65 5.25 7.12 6.47
N ILE A 66 4.75 6.68 7.62
CA ILE A 66 3.35 6.80 7.99
C ILE A 66 3.12 8.21 8.57
N THR A 67 2.40 9.04 7.81
CA THR A 67 2.24 10.46 8.12
C THR A 67 1.13 10.70 9.12
N ARG A 68 0.02 9.95 9.03
CA ARG A 68 -1.15 10.13 9.91
C ARG A 68 -1.87 8.82 10.23
N LYS A 69 -2.27 8.05 9.23
CA LYS A 69 -3.00 6.78 9.43
C LYS A 69 -2.33 5.65 8.64
N GLY A 70 -2.14 4.51 9.29
CA GLY A 70 -1.71 3.28 8.64
C GLY A 70 -2.46 2.08 9.20
N TYR A 71 -3.61 1.73 8.60
CA TYR A 71 -4.43 0.62 9.09
C TYR A 71 -4.51 -0.59 8.15
N GLY A 72 -4.49 -1.77 8.77
CA GLY A 72 -4.82 -3.07 8.16
C GLY A 72 -4.02 -3.41 6.92
N LEU A 73 -4.66 -4.16 6.00
CA LEU A 73 -4.07 -4.57 4.73
C LEU A 73 -3.71 -3.39 3.82
N GLY A 74 -4.39 -2.25 3.97
CA GLY A 74 -4.06 -1.03 3.20
C GLY A 74 -2.69 -0.48 3.56
N ALA A 75 -2.32 -0.51 4.85
CA ALA A 75 -0.98 -0.13 5.28
C ALA A 75 0.08 -1.10 4.75
N GLN A 76 -0.18 -2.41 4.81
CA GLN A 76 0.72 -3.43 4.27
C GLN A 76 0.92 -3.28 2.76
N ALA A 77 -0.13 -2.93 2.01
CA ALA A 77 -0.02 -2.63 0.59
C ALA A 77 0.96 -1.49 0.31
N MET A 78 0.93 -0.46 1.16
CA MET A 78 1.82 0.70 1.04
C MET A 78 3.23 0.46 1.57
N THR A 79 3.49 -0.66 2.23
CA THR A 79 4.80 -1.02 2.80
C THR A 79 5.44 -2.20 2.08
N VAL A 80 5.11 -2.49 0.83
CA VAL A 80 5.67 -3.65 0.10
C VAL A 80 5.20 -5.00 0.67
N GLY A 81 3.92 -5.10 1.05
CA GLY A 81 3.30 -6.35 1.50
C GLY A 81 3.48 -6.69 2.98
N GLY A 82 4.40 -6.04 3.67
CA GLY A 82 4.68 -6.23 5.11
C GLY A 82 5.49 -5.07 5.66
N PHE A 83 5.59 -4.90 6.98
CA PHE A 83 6.36 -3.78 7.54
C PHE A 83 7.87 -4.01 7.50
N GLU A 84 8.27 -5.25 7.24
CA GLU A 84 9.62 -5.76 7.08
C GLU A 84 10.17 -5.64 5.65
N GLY A 85 9.31 -5.40 4.65
CA GLY A 85 9.72 -5.21 3.26
C GLY A 85 10.57 -3.96 3.03
N PRO A 86 10.21 -2.79 3.58
CA PRO A 86 10.98 -1.56 3.42
C PRO A 86 12.29 -1.59 4.22
N VAL A 87 13.28 -0.82 3.77
CA VAL A 87 14.55 -0.59 4.50
C VAL A 87 14.28 -0.01 5.89
N PHE A 88 13.32 0.91 5.97
CA PHE A 88 12.77 1.36 7.24
C PHE A 88 11.30 1.73 7.08
N THR A 89 10.57 1.55 8.17
CA THR A 89 9.21 2.06 8.35
C THR A 89 9.19 2.94 9.59
N VAL A 90 8.89 4.22 9.42
CA VAL A 90 8.75 5.18 10.54
C VAL A 90 7.33 5.72 10.57
N SER A 91 6.80 5.97 11.77
CA SER A 91 5.47 6.55 11.94
C SER A 91 5.52 7.79 12.81
N THR A 92 4.92 8.88 12.32
CA THR A 92 4.50 10.02 13.15
C THR A 92 3.02 9.95 13.52
N GLY A 93 2.28 9.02 12.92
CA GLY A 93 0.83 8.86 13.07
C GLY A 93 0.41 7.58 13.77
N GLU A 94 -0.89 7.30 13.74
CA GLU A 94 -1.47 6.08 14.29
C GLU A 94 -1.36 4.92 13.28
N PHE A 95 -0.88 3.78 13.74
CA PHE A 95 -0.88 2.53 12.96
C PHE A 95 -1.51 1.40 13.77
N GLY A 96 -2.13 0.43 13.10
CA GLY A 96 -2.74 -0.73 13.76
C GLY A 96 -3.59 -1.57 12.83
N MET A 97 -4.23 -2.61 13.35
CA MET A 97 -5.09 -3.48 12.55
C MET A 97 -6.32 -2.71 12.01
N MET A 98 -6.95 -1.91 12.87
CA MET A 98 -8.11 -1.08 12.55
C MET A 98 -8.02 0.26 13.29
N ALA A 99 -8.74 1.27 12.79
CA ALA A 99 -8.84 2.55 13.47
C ALA A 99 -9.54 2.40 14.83
N ARG A 100 -9.02 3.06 15.88
CA ARG A 100 -9.62 3.04 17.24
C ARG A 100 -11.10 3.44 17.26
N LYS A 101 -11.51 4.38 16.40
CA LYS A 101 -12.92 4.83 16.28
C LYS A 101 -13.87 3.79 15.70
N ALA A 102 -13.37 2.69 15.12
CA ALA A 102 -14.20 1.60 14.63
C ALA A 102 -14.43 0.51 15.69
N VAL A 103 -13.82 0.64 16.88
CA VAL A 103 -13.85 -0.37 17.97
C VAL A 103 -14.57 0.19 19.22
N SER A 104 -15.22 1.36 19.10
CA SER A 104 -16.08 1.99 20.11
C SER A 104 -17.50 2.11 19.60
#